data_AF-A0A6H0S0U7-F1
#
_entry.id   AF-A0A6H0S0U7-F1
#
_cell.length_a   1.000
_cell.length_b   1.000
_cell.length_c   1.000
_cell.angle_alpha   90.00
_cell.angle_beta   90.00
_cell.angle_gamma   90.00
#
_symmetry.space_group_name_H-M   'P 1'
#
loop_
_entity.id
_entity.type
_entity.pdbx_description
1 polymer ?
#
loop_
_entity_poly.entity_id
_entity_poly.type
_entity_poly.pdbx_seq_one_letter_code
_entity_poly.pdbx_strand_id
1 'polypeptide(L)'
;MSAPTADAVAFDPDRGWRLHHQVAVRPEPFGALLYHFGTRKLSFLKNRTIVAVVNSLDEHPDIRSACRAAGIDDDAQGPYLHALSVLVKSNMLVAKETP
;
A
#
# COMPACT_ATOMS: atom_id res chain seq x y z
N MET A 1 -18.38 -1.96 -23.27
CA MET A 1 -18.72 -2.46 -21.92
C MET A 1 -17.65 -1.93 -20.98
N SER A 2 -17.92 -0.78 -20.37
CA SER A 2 -17.01 -0.17 -19.39
C SER A 2 -17.08 -0.98 -18.11
N ALA A 3 -15.93 -1.46 -17.62
CA ALA A 3 -15.82 -2.07 -16.31
C ALA A 3 -16.30 -1.06 -15.24
N PRO A 4 -16.93 -1.51 -14.15
CA PRO A 4 -17.29 -0.62 -13.06
C PRO A 4 -16.00 0.01 -12.54
N THR A 5 -15.95 1.34 -12.55
CA THR A 5 -14.90 2.07 -11.83
C THR A 5 -15.12 1.71 -10.37
N ALA A 6 -14.30 0.80 -9.84
CA ALA A 6 -14.33 0.45 -8.44
C ALA A 6 -14.30 1.76 -7.65
N ASP A 7 -15.34 1.95 -6.83
CA ASP A 7 -15.50 3.08 -5.92
C ASP A 7 -14.13 3.37 -5.32
N ALA A 8 -13.53 4.50 -5.69
CA ALA A 8 -12.17 4.82 -5.29
C ALA A 8 -12.23 5.09 -3.78
N VAL A 9 -12.08 4.04 -2.98
CA VAL A 9 -12.08 4.13 -1.52
C VAL A 9 -11.07 5.21 -1.16
N ALA A 10 -11.57 6.28 -0.54
CA ALA A 10 -10.74 7.38 -0.10
C ALA A 10 -9.66 6.83 0.85
N PHE A 11 -8.41 7.25 0.62
CA PHE A 11 -7.32 6.86 1.50
C PHE A 11 -7.57 7.43 2.90
N ASP A 12 -7.61 6.52 3.88
CA ASP A 12 -7.76 6.83 5.29
C ASP A 12 -6.66 6.08 6.06
N PRO A 13 -5.66 6.79 6.63
CA PRO A 13 -4.53 6.18 7.32
C PRO A 13 -4.93 5.51 8.64
N ASP A 14 -6.10 5.83 9.18
CA ASP A 14 -6.62 5.31 10.44
C ASP A 14 -7.47 4.04 10.25
N ARG A 15 -7.44 3.46 9.04
CA ARG A 15 -8.07 2.17 8.69
C ARG A 15 -7.05 1.13 8.26
N GLY A 16 -7.47 -0.13 8.32
CA GLY A 16 -6.68 -1.27 7.86
C GLY A 16 -6.61 -1.36 6.33
N TRP A 17 -5.41 -1.62 5.82
CA TRP A 17 -5.15 -1.81 4.40
C TRP A 17 -4.38 -3.11 4.15
N ARG A 18 -4.39 -3.58 2.91
CA ARG A 18 -3.60 -4.72 2.46
C ARG A 18 -3.24 -4.58 0.99
N LEU A 19 -2.25 -5.35 0.54
CA LEU A 19 -1.99 -5.52 -0.89
C LEU A 19 -3.22 -6.11 -1.58
N HIS A 20 -3.55 -5.59 -2.75
CA HIS A 20 -4.57 -6.19 -3.59
C HIS A 20 -4.12 -7.61 -3.98
N HIS A 21 -5.03 -8.60 -3.92
CA HIS A 21 -4.70 -10.01 -4.16
C HIS A 21 -4.08 -10.30 -5.56
N GLN A 22 -4.31 -9.41 -6.53
CA GLN A 22 -3.71 -9.46 -7.86
C GLN A 22 -2.40 -8.67 -7.99
N VAL A 23 -1.77 -8.26 -6.89
CA VAL A 23 -0.49 -7.55 -6.90
C VAL A 23 0.63 -8.50 -6.52
N ALA A 24 1.61 -8.64 -7.40
CA ALA A 24 2.87 -9.29 -7.10
C ALA A 24 3.89 -8.25 -6.63
N VAL A 25 4.62 -8.57 -5.57
CA VAL A 25 5.76 -7.80 -5.08
C VAL A 25 7.04 -8.52 -5.47
N ARG A 26 7.92 -7.86 -6.20
CA ARG A 26 9.27 -8.34 -6.53
C ARG A 26 10.30 -7.49 -5.78
N PRO A 27 10.99 -8.04 -4.77
CA PRO A 27 12.04 -7.33 -4.04
C PRO A 27 13.24 -7.01 -4.95
N GLU A 28 13.83 -5.84 -4.74
CA GLU A 28 15.03 -5.37 -5.45
C GLU A 28 15.97 -4.67 -4.46
N PRO A 29 17.29 -4.52 -4.74
CA PRO A 29 18.23 -3.91 -3.79
C PRO A 29 17.85 -2.50 -3.34
N PHE A 30 17.16 -1.75 -4.20
CA PHE A 30 16.67 -0.39 -3.94
C PHE A 30 15.28 -0.34 -3.30
N GLY A 31 14.56 -1.46 -3.20
CA GLY A 31 13.17 -1.51 -2.72
C GLY A 31 12.37 -2.63 -3.36
N ALA A 32 11.36 -2.31 -4.18
CA ALA A 32 10.54 -3.32 -4.85
C ALA A 32 9.83 -2.82 -6.10
N LEU A 33 9.47 -3.77 -6.96
CA LEU A 33 8.56 -3.60 -8.09
C LEU A 33 7.21 -4.22 -7.74
N LEU A 34 6.13 -3.46 -7.89
CA LEU A 34 4.76 -3.91 -7.67
C LEU A 34 4.05 -4.01 -9.02
N TYR A 35 3.56 -5.20 -9.36
CA TYR A 35 2.84 -5.43 -10.60
C TYR A 35 1.42 -5.90 -10.32
N HIS A 36 0.43 -5.19 -10.87
CA HIS A 36 -0.97 -5.57 -10.74
C HIS A 36 -1.44 -6.34 -11.98
N PHE A 37 -1.83 -7.62 -11.83
CA PHE A 37 -2.21 -8.49 -12.95
C PHE A 37 -3.48 -8.02 -13.68
N GLY A 38 -4.49 -7.52 -12.95
CA GLY A 38 -5.72 -6.99 -13.56
C GLY A 38 -5.52 -5.71 -14.38
N THR A 39 -4.92 -4.66 -13.80
CA THR A 39 -4.74 -3.36 -14.47
C THR A 39 -3.48 -3.26 -15.32
N ARG A 40 -2.55 -4.22 -15.20
CA ARG A 40 -1.22 -4.24 -15.83
C ARG A 40 -0.33 -3.04 -15.45
N LYS A 41 -0.65 -2.35 -14.36
CA LYS A 41 0.16 -1.25 -13.84
C LYS A 41 1.41 -1.78 -13.15
N LEU A 42 2.51 -1.04 -13.30
CA LEU A 42 3.78 -1.27 -12.60
C LEU A 42 4.06 -0.06 -11.71
N SER A 43 4.39 -0.29 -10.44
CA SER A 43 4.78 0.75 -9.48
C SER A 43 6.14 0.41 -8.87
N PHE A 44 6.92 1.44 -8.57
CA PHE A 44 8.27 1.30 -8.05
C PHE A 44 8.32 1.87 -6.64
N LEU A 45 8.70 1.04 -5.68
CA LEU A 45 9.06 1.47 -4.34
C LEU A 45 10.58 1.58 -4.28
N LYS A 46 11.09 2.80 -4.09
CA LYS A 46 12.53 3.11 -4.10
C LYS A 46 13.15 3.20 -2.69
N ASN A 47 12.43 2.73 -1.68
CA ASN A 47 12.86 2.76 -0.29
C ASN A 47 12.46 1.42 0.36
N ARG A 48 13.41 0.75 1.02
CA ARG A 48 13.16 -0.55 1.66
C ARG A 48 12.20 -0.46 2.85
N THR A 49 12.14 0.68 3.54
CA THR A 49 11.21 0.93 4.64
C THR A 49 9.76 0.93 4.16
N ILE A 50 9.42 1.59 3.04
CA ILE A 50 8.05 1.53 2.52
C ILE A 50 7.68 0.12 2.03
N VAL A 51 8.65 -0.67 1.55
CA VAL A 51 8.42 -2.08 1.20
C VAL A 51 8.08 -2.89 2.45
N ALA A 52 8.80 -2.67 3.56
CA ALA A 52 8.50 -3.32 4.83
C ALA A 52 7.09 -2.96 5.32
N VAL A 53 6.73 -1.67 5.29
CA VAL A 53 5.38 -1.21 5.63
C VAL A 53 4.33 -1.94 4.79
N VAL A 54 4.44 -1.88 3.46
CA VAL A 54 3.47 -2.48 2.52
C VAL A 54 3.28 -3.98 2.75
N ASN A 55 4.36 -4.72 3.03
CA ASN A 55 4.28 -6.16 3.29
C ASN A 55 3.65 -6.49 4.66
N SER A 56 3.82 -5.62 5.66
CA SER A 56 3.27 -5.80 7.01
C SER A 56 1.84 -5.27 7.19
N LEU A 57 1.27 -4.55 6.22
CA LEU A 57 -0.03 -3.90 6.37
C LEU A 57 -1.14 -4.87 6.82
N ASP A 58 -1.08 -6.12 6.35
CA ASP A 58 -2.09 -7.13 6.69
C ASP A 58 -2.02 -7.60 8.16
N GLU A 59 -0.93 -7.28 8.86
CA GLU A 59 -0.69 -7.65 10.27
C GLU A 59 -1.11 -6.52 11.24
N HIS A 60 -1.41 -5.33 10.72
CA HIS A 60 -1.69 -4.14 11.53
C HIS A 60 -3.14 -3.64 11.38
N PRO A 61 -3.70 -3.00 12.44
CA PRO A 61 -5.06 -2.45 12.40
C PRO A 61 -5.18 -1.24 11.47
N ASP A 62 -4.11 -0.46 11.28
CA ASP A 62 -4.09 0.77 10.50
C ASP A 62 -2.68 1.08 9.94
N ILE A 63 -2.59 2.06 9.03
CA ILE A 63 -1.33 2.45 8.38
C ILE A 63 -0.33 3.01 9.39
N ARG A 64 -0.79 3.83 10.35
CA ARG A 64 0.11 4.49 11.31
C ARG A 64 0.77 3.46 12.22
N SER A 65 0.01 2.46 12.66
CA SER A 65 0.50 1.32 13.42
C SER A 65 1.55 0.53 12.64
N ALA A 66 1.34 0.29 11.34
CA ALA A 66 2.34 -0.36 10.48
C ALA A 66 3.61 0.50 10.29
N CYS A 67 3.46 1.81 10.11
CA CYS A 67 4.58 2.75 10.02
C CYS A 67 5.44 2.73 11.30
N ARG A 68 4.81 2.78 12.47
CA ARG A 68 5.52 2.70 13.77
C ARG A 68 6.24 1.36 13.93
N ALA A 69 5.60 0.25 13.56
CA ALA A 69 6.22 -1.07 13.61
C ALA A 69 7.44 -1.18 12.68
N ALA A 70 7.45 -0.43 11.56
CA ALA A 70 8.59 -0.30 10.66
C ALA A 70 9.65 0.73 11.13
N GLY A 71 9.49 1.31 12.34
CA GLY A 71 10.43 2.28 12.93
C GLY A 71 10.27 3.71 12.40
N ILE A 72 9.10 4.08 11.88
CA ILE A 72 8.81 5.44 11.41
C ILE A 72 8.04 6.18 12.50
N ASP A 73 8.68 7.18 13.10
CA ASP A 73 8.06 8.09 14.06
C ASP A 73 6.91 8.89 13.43
N ASP A 74 5.92 9.27 14.24
CA ASP A 74 4.68 9.93 13.78
C ASP A 74 4.94 11.21 12.95
N ASP A 75 5.93 12.02 13.34
CA ASP A 75 6.33 13.23 12.60
C ASP A 75 6.93 12.90 11.21
N ALA A 76 7.58 11.75 11.09
CA ALA A 76 8.21 11.29 9.86
C ALA A 76 7.26 10.53 8.93
N GLN A 77 5.99 10.29 9.31
CA GLN A 77 5.07 9.47 8.52
C GLN A 77 4.56 10.15 7.24
N GLY A 78 4.55 11.49 7.17
CA GLY A 78 3.94 12.25 6.07
C GLY A 78 4.28 11.75 4.66
N PRO A 79 5.57 11.59 4.30
CA PRO A 79 5.98 11.05 3.00
C PRO A 79 5.50 9.63 2.72
N TYR A 80 5.44 8.77 3.75
CA TYR A 80 4.96 7.40 3.63
C TYR A 80 3.45 7.36 3.42
N LEU A 81 2.68 8.16 4.16
CA LEU A 81 1.23 8.29 3.97
C LEU A 81 0.91 8.77 2.55
N HIS A 82 1.67 9.75 2.04
CA HIS A 82 1.51 10.21 0.67
C HIS A 82 1.75 9.09 -0.34
N ALA A 83 2.87 8.36 -0.22
CA ALA A 83 3.19 7.26 -1.12
C ALA A 83 2.14 6.13 -1.08
N LEU A 84 1.66 5.77 0.11
CA LEU A 84 0.60 4.76 0.28
C LEU A 84 -0.73 5.23 -0.34
N SER A 85 -1.07 6.51 -0.21
CA SER A 85 -2.26 7.07 -0.88
C SER A 85 -2.18 6.94 -2.41
N VAL A 86 -0.99 7.05 -3.00
CA VAL A 86 -0.78 6.84 -4.44
C VAL A 86 -0.97 5.37 -4.81
N LEU A 87 -0.51 4.44 -3.96
CA LEU A 87 -0.74 3.00 -4.16
C LEU A 87 -2.23 2.64 -4.08
N VAL A 88 -3.00 3.28 -3.21
CA VAL A 88 -4.47 3.13 -3.17
C VAL A 88 -5.10 3.63 -4.47
N LYS A 89 -4.74 4.85 -4.91
CA LYS A 89 -5.24 5.42 -6.18
C LYS A 89 -4.88 4.57 -7.41
N SER A 90 -3.80 3.79 -7.34
CA SER A 90 -3.38 2.88 -8.42
C SER A 90 -3.93 1.46 -8.29
N ASN A 91 -4.80 1.19 -7.30
CA ASN A 91 -5.38 -0.11 -6.96
C ASN A 91 -4.36 -1.15 -6.48
N MET A 92 -3.16 -0.72 -6.08
CA MET A 92 -2.13 -1.60 -5.53
C MET A 92 -2.45 -2.03 -4.10
N LEU A 93 -3.10 -1.14 -3.34
CA LEU A 93 -3.61 -1.39 -2.00
C LEU A 93 -5.14 -1.33 -2.00
N VAL A 94 -5.75 -2.15 -1.16
CA VAL A 94 -7.19 -2.15 -0.90
C VAL A 94 -7.45 -2.07 0.60
N ALA A 95 -8.61 -1.53 0.96
CA ALA A 95 -9.07 -1.57 2.34
C ALA A 95 -9.18 -3.03 2.78
N LYS A 96 -8.82 -3.30 4.04
CA LYS A 96 -9.15 -4.56 4.68
C LYS A 96 -10.65 -4.66 4.83
N GLU A 97 -11.20 -5.79 4.40
CA GLU A 97 -12.55 -6.17 4.79
C GLU A 97 -12.50 -6.43 6.29
N THR A 98 -13.28 -5.67 7.05
CA THR A 98 -13.49 -5.98 8.47
C THR A 98 -14.35 -7.24 8.51
N PRO A 99 -13.94 -8.30 9.23
CA PRO A 99 -14.75 -9.51 9.36
C PRO A 99 -16.12 -9.23 9.98
#